data_AF-A0A2K5UMI2-F1
#
_entry.id   AF-A0A2K5UMI2-F1
#
_cell.length_a   1.000
_cell.length_b   1.000
_cell.length_c   1.000
_cell.angle_alpha   90.00
_cell.angle_beta   90.00
_cell.angle_gamma   90.00
#
_symmetry.space_group_name_H-M   'P 1'
#
loop_
_entity.id
_entity.type
_entity.pdbx_description
1 polymer ?
#
loop_
_entity_poly.entity_id
_entity_poly.type
_entity_poly.pdbx_seq_one_letter_code
_entity_poly.pdbx_strand_id
1 'polypeptide(L)'
;ISGLKVVGESLSPAFHLQLEESTGSREQDVRLLQEIVDQCMNRSIALTQARYLEKEEKCLPPPSIRVVVTVEQTAEELERAASTIKEVAQAVLL
;
A
#
# COMPACT_ATOMS: atom_id res chain seq x y z
N ILE A 1 4.08 5.98 7.41
CA ILE A 1 2.66 6.20 7.81
C ILE A 1 2.47 5.33 9.04
N SER A 2 1.84 5.76 10.13
CA SER A 2 1.72 4.90 11.33
C SER A 2 1.13 3.53 10.95
N GLY A 3 1.80 2.43 11.30
CA GLY A 3 1.40 1.06 10.94
C GLY A 3 1.85 0.60 9.54
N LEU A 4 2.40 1.49 8.70
CA LEU A 4 2.90 1.18 7.36
C LEU A 4 4.30 1.75 7.10
N LYS A 5 5.18 0.89 6.58
CA LYS A 5 6.50 1.27 6.07
C LYS A 5 6.51 1.39 4.56
N VAL A 6 7.25 2.37 4.05
CA VAL A 6 7.52 2.53 2.62
C VAL A 6 8.74 1.68 2.28
N VAL A 7 8.65 0.85 1.24
CA VAL A 7 9.75 0.04 0.73
C VAL A 7 9.87 0.21 -0.79
N GLY A 8 11.08 -0.01 -1.30
CA GLY A 8 11.44 0.22 -2.70
C GLY A 8 12.52 1.28 -2.85
N GLU A 9 12.90 1.53 -4.10
CA GLU A 9 13.94 2.50 -4.45
C GLU A 9 13.38 3.90 -4.56
N SER A 10 14.08 4.89 -4.00
CA SER A 10 13.61 6.29 -3.92
C SER A 10 13.42 6.96 -5.29
N LEU A 11 14.16 6.51 -6.30
CA LEU A 11 14.08 7.02 -7.68
C LEU A 11 13.06 6.27 -8.54
N SER A 12 12.40 5.23 -8.01
CA SER A 12 11.40 4.47 -8.74
C SER A 12 10.05 5.19 -8.74
N PRO A 13 9.36 5.30 -9.89
CA PRO A 13 8.00 5.84 -9.95
C PRO A 13 6.96 4.90 -9.31
N ALA A 14 7.37 3.68 -8.96
CA ALA A 14 6.56 2.70 -8.25
C ALA A 14 7.26 2.32 -6.94
N PHE A 15 6.54 2.44 -5.83
CA PHE A 15 6.99 2.01 -4.50
C PHE A 15 5.90 1.19 -3.82
N HIS A 16 6.26 0.60 -2.68
CA HIS A 16 5.40 -0.33 -1.97
C HIS A 16 5.15 0.16 -0.54
N LEU A 17 3.92 -0.04 -0.06
CA LEU A 17 3.57 0.11 1.35
C LEU A 17 3.36 -1.28 1.94
N GLN A 18 4.12 -1.60 2.99
CA GLN A 18 3.99 -2.84 3.76
C GLN A 18 3.52 -2.52 5.16
N LEU A 19 2.88 -3.48 5.83
CA LEU A 19 2.69 -3.39 7.28
C LEU A 19 4.06 -3.24 7.94
N GLU A 20 4.13 -2.30 8.89
CA GLU A 20 5.34 -2.11 9.69
C GLU A 20 5.65 -3.38 10.48
N GLU A 21 4.62 -3.91 11.15
CA GLU A 21 4.59 -5.19 11.85
C GLU A 21 3.54 -6.10 11.21
N SER A 22 3.93 -7.33 10.84
CA SER A 22 3.01 -8.35 10.33
C SER A 22 2.15 -8.88 11.48
N THR A 23 0.91 -9.30 11.19
CA THR A 23 0.07 -10.00 12.17
C THR A 23 0.57 -11.43 12.46
N GLY A 24 1.58 -11.90 11.73
CA GLY A 24 2.02 -13.30 11.74
C GLY A 24 1.24 -14.19 10.77
N SER A 25 0.22 -13.65 10.08
CA SER A 25 -0.52 -14.37 9.04
C SER A 25 -0.56 -13.55 7.75
N ARG A 26 0.08 -14.10 6.71
CA ARG A 26 0.08 -13.49 5.38
C ARG A 26 -1.32 -13.21 4.85
N GLU A 27 -2.27 -14.12 5.10
CA GLU A 27 -3.65 -13.95 4.67
C GLU A 27 -4.33 -12.78 5.39
N GLN A 28 -4.08 -12.62 6.70
CA GLN A 28 -4.60 -11.48 7.45
C GLN A 28 -3.94 -10.17 7.01
N ASP A 29 -2.63 -10.16 6.81
CA ASP A 29 -1.90 -9.01 6.27
C ASP A 29 -2.46 -8.59 4.90
N VAL A 30 -2.71 -9.55 4.02
CA VAL A 30 -3.36 -9.33 2.72
C VAL A 30 -4.75 -8.72 2.88
N ARG A 31 -5.57 -9.20 3.83
CA ARG A 31 -6.92 -8.67 4.07
C ARG A 31 -6.87 -7.24 4.60
N LEU A 32 -6.00 -6.93 5.57
CA LEU A 32 -5.83 -5.57 6.11
C LEU A 32 -5.39 -4.58 5.02
N LEU A 33 -4.39 -4.97 4.22
CA LEU A 33 -3.93 -4.12 3.12
C LEU A 33 -4.99 -3.94 2.02
N GLN A 34 -5.83 -4.96 1.79
CA GLN A 34 -6.94 -4.86 0.83
C GLN A 34 -8.03 -3.91 1.34
N GLU A 35 -8.35 -3.94 2.64
CA GLU A 35 -9.31 -2.99 3.24
C GLU A 35 -8.84 -1.54 3.07
N ILE A 36 -7.54 -1.28 3.24
CA ILE A 36 -6.96 0.05 2.98
C ILE A 36 -7.15 0.45 1.50
N VAL A 37 -6.89 -0.47 0.57
CA VAL A 37 -7.08 -0.23 -0.88
C VAL A 37 -8.54 0.11 -1.17
N ASP A 38 -9.48 -0.66 -0.63
CA ASP A 38 -10.91 -0.50 -0.89
C ASP A 38 -11.44 0.82 -0.32
N GLN A 39 -11.02 1.19 0.89
CA GLN A 39 -11.39 2.48 1.48
C GLN A 39 -10.75 3.68 0.77
N CYS A 40 -9.51 3.55 0.27
CA CYS A 40 -8.89 4.58 -0.58
C CYS A 40 -9.66 4.75 -1.89
N MET A 41 -10.07 3.64 -2.51
CA MET A 41 -10.86 3.66 -3.74
C MET A 41 -12.19 4.42 -3.55
N ASN A 42 -12.87 4.19 -2.42
CA ASN A 42 -14.09 4.93 -2.05
C ASN A 42 -13.86 6.44 -1.87
N ARG A 43 -12.61 6.87 -1.63
CA ARG A 43 -12.19 8.28 -1.52
C ARG A 43 -11.53 8.81 -2.80
N SER A 44 -11.73 8.11 -3.93
CA SER A 44 -11.19 8.43 -5.26
C SER A 44 -9.66 8.33 -5.38
N ILE A 45 -9.02 7.53 -4.53
CA ILE A 45 -7.59 7.20 -4.64
C ILE A 45 -7.45 5.74 -5.05
N ALA A 46 -7.14 5.51 -6.33
CA ALA A 46 -6.98 4.16 -6.87
C ALA A 46 -5.62 3.59 -6.51
N LEU A 47 -5.61 2.48 -5.77
CA LEU A 47 -4.42 1.73 -5.39
C LEU A 47 -4.61 0.26 -5.74
N THR A 48 -3.51 -0.51 -5.76
CA THR A 48 -3.58 -1.95 -6.00
C THR A 48 -2.75 -2.70 -4.99
N GLN A 49 -3.23 -3.85 -4.56
CA GLN A 49 -2.40 -4.80 -3.83
C GLN A 49 -1.41 -5.47 -4.79
N ALA A 50 -0.15 -5.58 -4.37
CA ALA A 50 0.85 -6.33 -5.12
C ALA A 50 0.48 -7.82 -5.15
N ARG A 51 0.57 -8.44 -6.32
CA ARG A 51 0.31 -9.87 -6.53
C ARG A 51 1.63 -10.59 -6.77
N TYR A 52 1.79 -11.74 -6.13
CA TYR A 52 2.98 -12.59 -6.21
C TYR A 52 2.59 -14.02 -6.57
N LEU A 53 3.52 -14.77 -7.15
CA LEU A 53 3.34 -16.19 -7.38
C LEU A 53 3.65 -16.94 -6.07
N GLU A 54 2.63 -17.10 -5.23
CA GLU A 54 2.76 -17.59 -3.84
C GLU A 54 3.54 -18.92 -3.70
N LYS A 55 3.44 -19.83 -4.67
CA LYS A 55 4.08 -21.16 -4.59
C LYS A 55 5.41 -21.22 -5.34
N GLU A 56 5.59 -20.34 -6.31
CA GLU A 56 6.69 -20.38 -7.27
C GLU A 56 7.79 -19.38 -6.94
N GLU A 57 7.47 -18.32 -6.20
CA GLU A 57 8.47 -17.35 -5.75
C GLU A 57 9.45 -17.98 -4.77
N LYS A 58 10.74 -17.99 -5.15
CA LYS A 58 11.82 -18.51 -4.30
C LYS A 58 11.94 -17.71 -3.01
N CYS A 59 11.75 -16.39 -3.09
CA CYS A 59 11.83 -15.47 -1.98
C CYS A 59 10.55 -14.63 -1.95
N LEU A 60 9.45 -15.22 -1.48
CA LEU A 60 8.15 -14.59 -1.43
C LEU A 60 8.20 -13.30 -0.59
N PRO A 61 8.04 -12.11 -1.18
CA PRO A 61 8.09 -10.86 -0.43
C PRO A 61 6.86 -10.71 0.49
N PRO A 62 6.95 -9.92 1.58
CA PRO A 62 5.79 -9.59 2.39
C PRO A 62 4.68 -8.94 1.54
N PRO A 63 3.39 -9.15 1.88
CA PRO A 63 2.29 -8.49 1.22
C PRO A 63 2.46 -6.97 1.23
N SER A 64 2.04 -6.30 0.15
CA SER A 64 2.17 -4.85 0.04
C SER A 64 1.09 -4.24 -0.84
N ILE A 65 0.87 -2.94 -0.67
CA ILE A 65 0.13 -2.10 -1.60
C ILE A 65 1.15 -1.49 -2.55
N ARG A 66 0.94 -1.66 -3.87
CA ARG A 66 1.75 -1.02 -4.90
C ARG A 66 1.18 0.37 -5.18
N VAL A 67 2.01 1.39 -4.98
CA VAL A 67 1.70 2.79 -5.25
C VAL A 67 2.49 3.21 -6.48
N VAL A 68 1.80 3.72 -7.49
CA VAL A 68 2.40 4.17 -8.75
C VAL A 68 1.99 5.60 -9.01
N VAL A 69 2.98 6.45 -9.26
CA VAL A 69 2.76 7.85 -9.62
C VAL A 69 2.88 7.98 -11.15
N THR A 70 1.96 8.72 -11.75
CA THR A 70 1.94 8.99 -13.20
C THR A 70 2.34 10.43 -13.48
N VAL A 71 2.84 10.70 -14.69
CA VAL A 71 3.37 12.02 -15.09
C VAL A 71 2.34 13.16 -15.07
N GLU A 72 1.04 12.86 -15.08
CA GLU A 72 -0.02 13.86 -15.13
C GLU A 72 -0.50 14.34 -13.76
N GLN A 73 -0.08 13.70 -12.67
CA GLN A 73 -0.54 14.04 -11.32
C GLN A 73 0.11 15.33 -10.82
N THR A 74 -0.69 16.24 -10.26
CA THR A 74 -0.18 17.48 -9.65
C THR A 74 0.36 17.24 -8.24
N ALA A 75 1.15 18.18 -7.72
CA ALA A 75 1.64 18.11 -6.35
C ALA A 75 0.49 18.09 -5.32
N GLU A 76 -0.58 18.85 -5.57
CA GLU A 76 -1.77 18.88 -4.72
C GLU A 76 -2.52 17.54 -4.72
N GLU A 77 -2.61 16.87 -5.88
CA GLU A 77 -3.21 15.55 -5.99
C GLU A 77 -2.39 14.49 -5.24
N LEU A 78 -1.06 14.57 -5.32
CA LEU A 78 -0.15 13.69 -4.59
C LEU A 78 -0.24 13.89 -3.07
N GLU A 79 -0.30 15.15 -2.61
CA GLU A 79 -0.45 15.47 -1.19
C GLU A 79 -1.81 14.98 -0.66
N ARG A 80 -2.89 15.18 -1.45
CA ARG A 80 -4.21 14.65 -1.14
C ARG A 80 -4.21 13.13 -1.07
N ALA A 81 -3.56 12.46 -2.02
CA ALA A 81 -3.46 11.00 -2.03
C ALA A 81 -2.70 10.49 -0.80
N ALA A 82 -1.54 11.05 -0.50
CA ALA A 82 -0.73 10.70 0.66
C ALA A 82 -1.49 10.90 1.98
N SER A 83 -2.18 12.03 2.13
CA SER A 83 -3.02 12.33 3.29
C SER A 83 -4.18 11.33 3.44
N THR A 84 -4.86 11.02 2.33
CA THR A 84 -5.97 10.04 2.32
C THR A 84 -5.49 8.65 2.72
N ILE A 85 -4.36 8.19 2.18
CA ILE A 85 -3.77 6.89 2.52
C ILE A 85 -3.42 6.85 4.01
N LYS A 86 -2.84 7.94 4.55
CA LYS A 86 -2.49 8.03 5.96
C LYS A 86 -3.73 7.91 6.86
N GLU A 87 -4.81 8.64 6.57
CA GLU A 87 -6.04 8.59 7.34
C GLU A 87 -6.70 7.21 7.31
N VAL A 88 -6.78 6.60 6.13
CA VAL A 88 -7.36 5.26 5.96
C VAL A 88 -6.52 4.21 6.70
N ALA A 89 -5.19 4.26 6.54
CA ALA A 89 -4.29 3.33 7.24
C ALA A 89 -4.45 3.45 8.76
N GLN A 90 -4.58 4.67 9.30
CA GLN A 90 -4.85 4.87 10.72
C GLN A 90 -6.19 4.27 11.15
N ALA A 91 -7.27 4.44 10.37
CA ALA A 91 -8.58 3.89 10.71
C ALA A 91 -8.67 2.36 10.63
N VAL A 92 -7.81 1.72 9.82
CA VAL A 92 -7.80 0.26 9.63
C VAL A 92 -6.86 -0.43 10.61
N LEU A 93 -5.76 0.22 10.99
CA LEU A 93 -4.66 -0.39 11.76
C LEU A 93 -4.62 0.04 13.24
N LEU A 94 -5.38 1.05 13.65
CA LEU A 94 -5.48 1.55 15.04
C LEU A 94 -6.94 1.56 15.51
#